data_AF-A0A846P985-F1
#
_entry.id   AF-A0A846P985-F1
#
_cell.length_a   1.000
_cell.length_b   1.000
_cell.length_c   1.000
_cell.angle_alpha   90.00
_cell.angle_beta   90.00
_cell.angle_gamma   90.00
#
_symmetry.space_group_name_H-M   'P 1'
#
loop_
_entity.id
_entity.type
_entity.pdbx_description
1 polymer ?
#
loop_
_entity_poly.entity_id
_entity_poly.type
_entity_poly.pdbx_seq_one_letter_code
_entity_poly.pdbx_strand_id
1 'polypeptide(L)'
;MRELGNELEWAWNKKKMTKFEKVRLTIEKDFQLTWFSSREVQSAYEEEFNNPIRLSTVSTYLSRLTDRGFLVRNRQGKSVRYKLVTEILKHFWPKGKREEKIGLKL
;
A
#
# COMPACT_ATOMS: atom_id res chain seq x y z
N MET A 1 -26.50 4.30 -23.45
CA MET A 1 -25.51 3.19 -23.60
C MET A 1 -24.07 3.73 -23.55
N ARG A 2 -23.60 4.25 -22.40
CA ARG A 2 -22.21 4.75 -22.25
C ARG A 2 -21.48 4.15 -21.04
N GLU A 3 -22.16 3.31 -20.25
CA GLU A 3 -21.63 2.79 -18.98
C GLU A 3 -20.91 1.43 -19.10
N LEU A 4 -21.32 0.57 -20.06
CA LEU A 4 -20.72 -0.77 -20.25
C LEU A 4 -19.27 -0.75 -20.76
N GLY A 5 -18.87 0.33 -21.46
CA GLY A 5 -17.51 0.45 -21.99
C GLY A 5 -16.45 0.63 -20.89
N ASN A 6 -16.80 1.36 -19.83
CA ASN A 6 -15.88 1.65 -18.73
C ASN A 6 -15.67 0.42 -17.82
N GLU A 7 -16.73 -0.37 -17.60
CA GLU A 7 -16.67 -1.54 -16.72
C GLU A 7 -15.84 -2.70 -17.30
N LEU A 8 -15.93 -2.94 -18.61
CA LEU A 8 -15.10 -3.94 -19.30
C LEU A 8 -13.62 -3.52 -19.36
N GLU A 9 -13.36 -2.24 -19.62
CA GLU A 9 -12.01 -1.69 -19.60
C GLU A 9 -11.38 -1.75 -18.20
N TRP A 10 -12.16 -1.47 -17.16
CA TRP A 10 -11.76 -1.60 -15.76
C TRP A 10 -11.42 -3.05 -15.38
N ALA A 11 -12.28 -4.01 -15.73
CA ALA A 11 -12.04 -5.43 -15.44
C ALA A 11 -10.79 -5.97 -16.18
N TRP A 12 -10.58 -5.54 -17.44
CA TRP A 12 -9.42 -5.92 -18.22
C TRP A 12 -8.12 -5.34 -17.66
N ASN A 13 -8.13 -4.06 -17.25
CA ASN A 13 -6.99 -3.43 -16.60
C ASN A 13 -6.65 -4.13 -15.28
N LYS A 14 -7.65 -4.45 -14.44
CA LYS A 14 -7.44 -5.26 -13.22
C LYS A 14 -6.80 -6.62 -13.51
N LYS A 15 -7.13 -7.27 -14.64
CA LYS A 15 -6.54 -8.57 -15.00
C LYS A 15 -5.04 -8.47 -15.30
N LYS A 16 -4.59 -7.37 -15.91
CA LYS A 16 -3.18 -7.15 -16.28
C LYS A 16 -2.30 -6.69 -15.12
N MET A 17 -2.87 -6.10 -14.07
CA MET A 17 -2.10 -5.61 -12.93
C MET A 17 -1.42 -6.74 -12.14
N THR A 18 -0.18 -6.47 -11.74
CA THR A 18 0.57 -7.31 -10.80
C THR A 18 -0.07 -7.28 -9.41
N LYS A 19 0.20 -8.31 -8.60
CA LYS A 19 -0.25 -8.32 -7.19
C LYS A 19 0.22 -7.10 -6.40
N PHE A 20 1.40 -6.56 -6.74
CA PHE A 20 1.96 -5.37 -6.10
C PHE A 20 1.12 -4.12 -6.42
N GLU A 21 0.80 -3.90 -7.70
CA GLU A 21 -0.01 -2.77 -8.14
C GLU A 21 -1.43 -2.87 -7.58
N LYS A 22 -2.00 -4.07 -7.55
CA LYS A 22 -3.31 -4.32 -6.96
C LYS A 22 -3.34 -3.98 -5.46
N VAL A 23 -2.34 -4.42 -4.68
CA VAL A 23 -2.22 -4.04 -3.26
C VAL A 23 -2.10 -2.53 -3.10
N ARG A 24 -1.29 -1.87 -3.94
CA ARG A 24 -1.18 -0.41 -3.92
C ARG A 24 -2.52 0.27 -4.18
N LEU A 25 -3.26 -0.17 -5.20
CA LEU A 25 -4.56 0.37 -5.56
C LEU A 25 -5.58 0.19 -4.43
N THR A 26 -5.64 -0.99 -3.79
CA THR A 26 -6.48 -1.23 -2.60
C THR A 26 -6.18 -0.22 -1.50
N ILE A 27 -4.90 0.05 -1.23
CA ILE A 27 -4.49 1.03 -0.20
C ILE A 27 -4.93 2.44 -0.58
N GLU A 28 -4.69 2.84 -1.83
CA GLU A 28 -5.06 4.16 -2.35
C GLU A 28 -6.58 4.35 -2.41
N LYS A 29 -7.37 3.29 -2.54
CA LYS A 29 -8.85 3.37 -2.58
C LYS A 29 -9.45 3.35 -1.17
N ASP A 30 -9.07 2.38 -0.35
CA ASP A 30 -9.83 2.04 0.86
C ASP A 30 -9.18 2.59 2.15
N PHE A 31 -7.91 3.03 2.10
CA PHE A 31 -7.12 3.34 3.29
C PHE A 31 -6.45 4.73 3.28
N GLN A 32 -6.98 5.68 2.50
CA GLN A 32 -6.34 6.99 2.27
C GLN A 32 -6.03 7.80 3.54
N LEU A 33 -6.88 7.71 4.56
CA LEU A 33 -6.82 8.58 5.75
C LEU A 33 -6.63 7.83 7.07
N THR A 34 -6.64 6.49 7.05
CA THR A 34 -6.63 5.66 8.26
C THR A 34 -5.32 4.88 8.44
N TRP A 35 -5.05 4.47 9.69
CA TRP A 35 -4.00 3.49 9.97
C TRP A 35 -4.55 2.08 9.74
N PHE A 36 -3.79 1.25 9.03
CA PHE A 36 -4.22 -0.10 8.66
C PHE A 36 -3.12 -1.13 8.88
N SER A 37 -3.49 -2.39 8.99
CA SER A 37 -2.61 -3.55 9.14
C SER A 37 -2.52 -4.33 7.84
N SER A 38 -1.55 -5.24 7.75
CA SER A 38 -1.46 -6.15 6.61
C SER A 38 -2.64 -7.09 6.47
N ARG A 39 -3.37 -7.39 7.56
CA ARG A 39 -4.58 -8.24 7.51
C ARG A 39 -5.75 -7.50 6.89
N GLU A 40 -5.96 -6.24 7.26
CA GLU A 40 -7.02 -5.39 6.69
C GLU A 40 -6.83 -5.22 5.18
N VAL A 41 -5.59 -4.99 4.73
CA VAL A 41 -5.28 -4.90 3.29
C VAL A 41 -5.49 -6.24 2.57
N GLN A 42 -5.15 -7.37 3.22
CA GLN A 42 -5.40 -8.69 2.65
C GLN A 42 -6.90 -8.90 2.40
N SER A 43 -7.75 -8.64 3.40
CA SER A 43 -9.20 -8.79 3.28
C SER A 43 -9.78 -7.91 2.18
N ALA A 44 -9.44 -6.62 2.16
CA ALA A 44 -9.91 -5.70 1.12
C ALA A 44 -9.43 -6.09 -0.29
N TYR A 45 -8.20 -6.58 -0.42
CA TYR A 45 -7.69 -7.10 -1.69
C TYR A 45 -8.50 -8.33 -2.16
N GLU A 46 -8.75 -9.28 -1.26
CA GLU A 46 -9.45 -10.53 -1.61
C GLU A 46 -10.91 -10.26 -2.00
N GLU A 47 -11.56 -9.29 -1.35
CA GLU A 47 -12.90 -8.80 -1.70
C GLU A 47 -12.94 -8.11 -3.07
N GLU A 48 -12.00 -7.19 -3.34
CA GLU A 48 -11.99 -6.38 -4.58
C GLU A 48 -11.58 -7.18 -5.83
N PHE A 49 -10.71 -8.18 -5.66
CA PHE A 49 -10.11 -8.93 -6.77
C PHE A 49 -10.56 -10.39 -6.83
N ASN A 50 -11.33 -10.89 -5.87
CA ASN A 50 -11.75 -12.29 -5.75
C ASN A 50 -10.57 -13.28 -5.91
N ASN A 51 -9.39 -12.89 -5.44
CA ASN A 51 -8.15 -13.63 -5.62
C ASN A 51 -7.42 -13.74 -4.27
N PRO A 52 -7.12 -14.95 -3.78
CA PRO A 52 -6.41 -15.11 -2.52
C PRO A 52 -4.97 -14.59 -2.60
N ILE A 53 -4.52 -13.94 -1.54
CA ILE A 53 -3.13 -13.48 -1.41
C ILE A 53 -2.60 -13.82 -0.02
N ARG A 54 -1.38 -14.36 0.05
CA ARG A 54 -0.77 -14.68 1.34
C ARG A 54 -0.49 -13.40 2.13
N LEU A 55 -0.76 -13.43 3.44
CA LEU A 55 -0.44 -12.33 4.35
C LEU A 55 1.04 -11.90 4.26
N SER A 56 1.97 -12.85 4.12
CA SER A 56 3.41 -12.56 3.96
C SER A 56 3.73 -11.78 2.69
N THR A 57 3.01 -12.05 1.59
CA THR A 57 3.12 -11.30 0.33
C THR A 57 2.65 -9.86 0.54
N VAL A 58 1.52 -9.67 1.21
CA VAL A 58 1.01 -8.33 1.55
C VAL A 58 2.01 -7.59 2.42
N SER A 59 2.51 -8.20 3.51
CA SER A 59 3.53 -7.58 4.38
C SER A 59 4.80 -7.20 3.63
N THR A 60 5.24 -8.05 2.68
CA THR A 60 6.40 -7.75 1.82
C THR A 60 6.14 -6.53 0.95
N TYR A 61 4.95 -6.43 0.33
CA TYR A 61 4.60 -5.30 -0.51
C TYR A 61 4.41 -4.02 0.29
N LEU A 62 3.80 -4.07 1.47
CA LEU A 62 3.70 -2.93 2.37
C LEU A 62 5.08 -2.42 2.80
N SER A 63 6.01 -3.32 3.11
CA SER A 63 7.40 -2.94 3.43
C SER A 63 8.05 -2.23 2.25
N ARG A 64 7.92 -2.78 1.03
CA ARG A 64 8.44 -2.13 -0.19
C ARG A 64 7.81 -0.76 -0.46
N LEU A 65 6.51 -0.59 -0.18
CA LEU A 65 5.82 0.69 -0.34
C LEU A 65 6.30 1.70 0.72
N THR A 66 6.56 1.26 1.96
CA THR A 66 7.22 2.09 2.97
C THR A 66 8.64 2.48 2.55
N ASP A 67 9.42 1.53 2.03
CA ASP A 67 10.77 1.79 1.53
C ASP A 67 10.77 2.73 0.31
N ARG A 68 9.67 2.81 -0.43
CA ARG A 68 9.52 3.79 -1.52
C ARG A 68 8.92 5.12 -1.07
N GLY A 69 8.60 5.27 0.22
CA GLY A 69 8.02 6.50 0.78
C GLY A 69 6.54 6.68 0.51
N PHE A 70 5.84 5.67 -0.03
CA PHE A 70 4.39 5.72 -0.22
C PHE A 70 3.64 5.56 1.10
N LEU A 71 4.21 4.80 2.04
CA LEU A 71 3.60 4.54 3.34
C LEU A 71 4.53 4.96 4.46
N VAL A 72 3.97 5.39 5.57
CA VAL A 72 4.65 5.38 6.87
C VAL A 72 4.27 4.12 7.63
N ARG A 73 5.21 3.60 8.43
CA ARG A 73 4.95 2.47 9.33
C ARG A 73 5.09 2.90 10.79
N ASN A 74 4.20 2.42 11.64
CA ASN A 74 4.26 2.55 13.09
C ASN A 74 4.26 1.16 13.71
N ARG A 75 5.31 0.84 14.46
CA ARG A 75 5.42 -0.44 15.17
C ARG A 75 5.04 -0.24 16.63
N GLN A 76 3.98 -0.93 17.06
CA GLN A 76 3.51 -0.93 18.43
C GLN A 76 3.67 -2.34 19.01
N GLY A 77 4.80 -2.57 19.68
CA GLY A 77 5.17 -3.89 20.18
C GLY A 77 5.29 -4.94 19.07
N LYS A 78 4.38 -5.91 19.06
CA LYS A 78 4.30 -6.99 18.06
C LYS A 78 3.47 -6.64 16.83
N SER A 79 2.71 -5.54 16.86
CA SER A 79 1.86 -5.12 15.74
C SER A 79 2.54 -4.03 14.91
N VAL A 80 2.25 -4.01 13.61
CA VAL A 80 2.68 -2.96 12.69
C VAL A 80 1.44 -2.39 12.01
N ARG A 81 1.32 -1.07 12.08
CA ARG A 81 0.31 -0.29 11.36
C ARG A 81 1.00 0.52 10.28
N TYR A 82 0.30 0.77 9.19
CA TYR A 82 0.73 1.55 8.05
C TYR A 82 -0.25 2.68 7.79
N LYS A 83 0.21 3.76 7.18
CA LYS A 83 -0.66 4.85 6.72
C LYS A 83 -0.14 5.39 5.39
N LEU A 84 -1.04 5.71 4.47
CA LEU A 84 -0.70 6.31 3.19
C LEU A 84 -0.10 7.70 3.39
N VAL A 85 1.01 8.01 2.71
CA VAL A 85 1.59 9.35 2.70
C VAL A 85 0.84 10.19 1.66
N THR A 86 -0.14 10.95 2.12
CA THR A 86 -0.87 11.93 1.30
C THR A 86 -0.09 13.24 1.22
N GLU A 87 -0.45 14.14 0.28
CA GLU A 87 0.16 15.47 0.16
C GLU A 87 0.14 16.25 1.50
N ILE A 88 -0.96 16.12 2.26
CA ILE A 88 -1.08 16.69 3.60
C ILE A 88 0.03 16.13 4.51
N LEU A 89 0.21 14.81 4.54
CA LEU A 89 1.25 14.20 5.36
C LEU A 89 2.66 14.51 4.88
N LYS A 90 2.91 14.71 3.58
CA LYS A 90 4.22 15.16 3.07
C LYS A 90 4.61 16.53 3.64
N HIS A 91 3.65 17.42 3.84
CA HIS A 91 3.89 18.73 4.43
C HIS A 91 4.29 18.65 5.92
N PHE A 92 3.67 17.73 6.66
CA PHE A 92 3.92 17.55 8.10
C PHE A 92 5.00 16.50 8.42
N TRP A 93 5.53 15.79 7.42
CA TRP A 93 6.54 14.75 7.62
C TRP A 93 7.95 15.32 7.48
N PRO A 94 8.77 15.39 8.55
CA PRO A 94 10.15 15.81 8.45
C PRO A 94 10.92 14.81 7.58
N LYS A 95 11.45 15.29 6.45
CA LYS A 95 12.35 14.54 5.57
C LYS A 95 13.61 14.18 6.36
N GLY A 96 13.68 13.02 7.02
CA GLY A 96 14.86 12.75 7.86
C GLY A 96 14.99 11.39 8.54
N LYS A 97 14.22 10.34 8.21
CA LYS A 97 14.46 8.99 8.79
C LYS A 97 15.00 7.98 7.79
N ARG A 98 15.94 8.41 6.94
CA ARG A 98 16.73 7.49 6.10
C ARG A 98 18.13 7.97 5.67
N GLU A 99 18.81 8.76 6.52
CA GLU A 99 20.24 9.07 6.31
C GLU A 99 21.17 8.46 7.39
N GLU A 100 20.67 7.98 8.53
CA GLU A 100 21.57 7.54 9.63
C GLU A 100 22.00 6.05 9.62
N LYS A 101 21.89 5.32 8.51
CA LYS A 101 22.45 3.95 8.42
C LYS A 101 23.10 3.60 7.09
N ILE A 102 23.77 4.56 6.46
CA ILE A 102 24.90 4.22 5.57
C ILE A 102 26.18 4.65 6.27
N GLY A 103 26.89 3.65 6.81
CA GLY A 103 28.27 3.84 7.22
C GLY A 103 29.11 4.18 5.99
N LEU A 104 29.53 5.43 5.89
CA LEU A 104 30.76 5.83 5.23
C LEU A 104 31.60 6.53 6.28
N LYS A 105 32.26 5.68 7.09
CA LYS A 105 33.58 6.02 7.60
C LYS A 105 34.52 5.74 6.45
N LEU A 106 35.08 6.78 5.85
CA LEU A 106 36.48 6.91 5.41
C LEU A 106 36.74 8.40 5.20
#